data_AF-A0A918B8Z7-F1
#
_entry.id   AF-A0A918B8Z7-F1
#
_cell.length_a   1.000
_cell.length_b   1.000
_cell.length_c   1.000
_cell.angle_alpha   90.00
_cell.angle_beta   90.00
_cell.angle_gamma   90.00
#
_symmetry.space_group_name_H-M   'P 1'
#
loop_
_entity.id
_entity.type
_entity.pdbx_description
1 polymer ?
#
loop_
_entity_poly.entity_id
_entity_poly.type
_entity_poly.pdbx_seq_one_letter_code
_entity_poly.pdbx_strand_id
1 'polypeptide(L)'
;MSEQVPSPAPGPTSDHPERTANDPTITNQARAPRREARRLVEDRLHFTNEDEHRVYQALKRWQAALPDNETIGIMPLGGMRVRGNTFEPDFLVTYRGRAAVIEVDGSHHKGRAAADHSRDRLLVHAGVVFVERLVVEDATEPAEIAKFVSDFLARLKR
;
A
#
# COMPACT_ATOMS: atom_id res chain seq x y z
N MET A 1 42.92 58.31 34.98
CA MET A 1 44.00 57.30 34.89
C MET A 1 43.76 56.53 33.61
N SER A 2 44.53 56.86 32.57
CA SER A 2 44.54 56.16 31.29
C SER A 2 45.91 55.54 31.17
N GLU A 3 45.98 54.23 30.96
CA GLU A 3 47.22 53.54 30.63
C GLU A 3 47.00 52.77 29.33
N GLN A 4 47.89 53.07 28.38
CA GLN A 4 48.15 52.42 27.10
C GLN A 4 49.64 52.09 27.22
N VAL A 5 50.21 50.93 26.89
CA VAL A 5 50.34 50.11 25.65
C VAL A 5 51.11 48.81 26.13
N PRO A 6 51.53 47.76 25.36
CA PRO A 6 51.72 47.64 23.91
C PRO A 6 51.36 46.29 23.22
N SER A 7 51.48 46.31 21.89
CA SER A 7 51.74 45.20 20.95
C SER A 7 52.91 45.66 20.04
N PRO A 8 53.67 44.85 19.24
CA PRO A 8 53.65 43.42 18.86
C PRO A 8 55.04 42.72 19.06
N ALA A 9 55.36 41.46 18.69
CA ALA A 9 55.52 40.86 17.35
C ALA A 9 56.02 39.36 17.43
N PRO A 10 56.41 38.65 16.34
CA PRO A 10 55.71 37.47 15.82
C PRO A 10 56.50 36.13 15.98
N GLY A 11 55.79 35.01 15.95
CA GLY A 11 56.38 33.68 15.77
C GLY A 11 55.70 32.96 14.59
N PRO A 12 56.44 32.41 13.62
CA PRO A 12 55.85 31.64 12.53
C PRO A 12 55.80 30.16 12.94
N THR A 13 54.65 29.53 12.81
CA THR A 13 54.59 28.19 12.18
C THR A 13 53.14 27.89 11.83
N SER A 14 52.98 27.58 10.56
CA SER A 14 51.81 27.07 9.88
C SER A 14 51.15 25.93 10.65
N ASP A 15 49.84 26.05 10.86
CA ASP A 15 48.93 24.93 10.59
C ASP A 15 47.55 25.50 10.23
N HIS A 16 47.10 25.12 9.03
CA HIS A 16 45.78 25.46 8.52
C HIS A 16 44.68 24.76 9.32
N PRO A 17 43.49 25.36 9.41
CA PRO A 17 42.38 24.83 10.18
C PRO A 17 41.58 23.83 9.34
N GLU A 18 41.58 22.55 9.69
CA GLU A 18 40.50 21.64 9.26
C GLU A 18 39.54 21.42 10.43
N ARG A 19 38.45 22.17 10.39
CA ARG A 19 37.23 21.84 11.11
C ARG A 19 36.71 20.52 10.56
N THR A 20 37.01 19.42 11.22
CA THR A 20 36.31 18.14 11.02
C THR A 20 34.93 18.23 11.68
N ALA A 21 34.04 18.97 11.02
CA ALA A 21 32.61 18.78 11.19
C ALA A 21 32.25 17.46 10.47
N ASN A 22 32.31 16.35 11.20
CA ASN A 22 31.53 15.15 10.87
C ASN A 22 30.06 15.49 11.12
N ASP A 23 29.48 16.29 10.24
CA ASP A 23 28.05 16.45 10.08
C ASP A 23 27.60 15.29 9.19
N PRO A 24 26.82 14.30 9.68
CA PRO A 24 26.26 13.29 8.81
C PRO A 24 25.24 14.02 7.94
N THR A 25 25.72 14.50 6.80
CA THR A 25 24.89 14.98 5.71
C THR A 25 23.90 13.84 5.46
N ILE A 26 22.65 14.04 5.86
CA ILE A 26 21.55 13.14 5.50
C ILE A 26 21.42 13.29 4.00
N THR A 27 22.15 12.46 3.27
CA THR A 27 22.02 12.36 1.84
C THR A 27 20.72 11.61 1.60
N ASN A 28 19.79 12.21 0.86
CA ASN A 28 18.53 11.61 0.41
C ASN A 28 18.76 10.47 -0.60
N GLN A 29 19.66 9.53 -0.27
CA GLN A 29 20.02 8.37 -1.07
C GLN A 29 18.99 7.25 -0.85
N ALA A 30 17.76 7.50 -1.29
CA ALA A 30 16.75 6.51 -1.68
C ALA A 30 15.43 7.15 -2.15
N ARG A 31 15.42 8.41 -2.61
CA ARG A 31 14.26 8.92 -3.35
C ARG A 31 14.56 8.78 -4.83
N ALA A 32 14.33 7.57 -5.36
CA ALA A 32 13.99 7.47 -6.77
C ALA A 32 12.92 8.54 -7.03
N PRO A 33 13.02 9.37 -8.08
CA PRO A 33 11.95 10.28 -8.42
C PRO A 33 10.72 9.39 -8.53
N ARG A 34 9.71 9.64 -7.67
CA ARG A 34 8.39 9.08 -7.84
C ARG A 34 7.97 9.63 -9.20
N ARG A 35 8.24 8.88 -10.28
CA ARG A 35 7.48 9.01 -11.52
C ARG A 35 6.06 9.07 -11.01
N GLU A 36 5.37 10.17 -11.23
CA GLU A 36 3.97 10.27 -10.88
C GLU A 36 3.29 9.15 -11.64
N ALA A 37 3.20 7.98 -11.02
CA ALA A 37 2.49 6.85 -11.53
C ALA A 37 1.10 7.41 -11.72
N ARG A 38 0.67 7.49 -12.97
CA ARG A 38 -0.58 8.11 -13.39
C ARG A 38 -1.64 7.51 -12.48
N ARG A 39 -2.13 8.29 -11.52
CA ARG A 39 -2.97 7.76 -10.44
C ARG A 39 -4.21 7.20 -11.12
N LEU A 40 -4.41 5.89 -11.08
CA LEU A 40 -5.60 5.28 -11.61
C LEU A 40 -6.74 5.66 -10.67
N VAL A 41 -7.71 6.41 -11.21
CA VAL A 41 -8.85 6.94 -10.46
C VAL A 41 -10.12 6.69 -11.25
N GLU A 42 -11.10 6.08 -10.59
CA GLU A 42 -12.45 5.90 -11.12
C GLU A 42 -13.47 5.97 -9.98
N ASP A 43 -14.63 6.58 -10.22
CA ASP A 43 -15.69 6.75 -9.21
C ASP A 43 -15.20 7.41 -7.89
N ARG A 44 -14.15 8.24 -8.00
CA ARG A 44 -13.41 8.88 -6.88
C ARG A 44 -12.68 7.89 -5.98
N LEU A 45 -12.48 6.66 -6.44
CA LEU A 45 -11.66 5.62 -5.81
C LEU A 45 -10.27 5.59 -6.45
N HIS A 46 -9.27 5.15 -5.68
CA HIS A 46 -7.88 5.10 -6.11
C HIS A 46 -7.39 3.66 -6.21
N PHE A 47 -6.53 3.40 -7.19
CA PHE A 47 -5.89 2.10 -7.40
C PHE A 47 -4.37 2.29 -7.54
N THR A 48 -3.59 1.31 -7.09
CA THR A 48 -2.13 1.36 -7.15
C THR A 48 -1.59 0.87 -8.49
N ASN A 49 -2.34 -0.02 -9.16
CA ASN A 49 -1.96 -0.66 -10.42
C ASN A 49 -3.18 -1.01 -11.28
N GLU A 50 -2.92 -1.41 -12.54
CA GLU A 50 -3.95 -1.73 -13.52
C GLU A 50 -4.73 -3.01 -13.17
N ASP A 51 -4.09 -3.96 -12.49
CA ASP A 51 -4.72 -5.24 -12.13
C ASP A 51 -5.80 -5.05 -11.06
N GLU A 52 -5.51 -4.24 -10.03
CA GLU A 52 -6.52 -3.77 -9.08
C GLU A 52 -7.68 -3.07 -9.82
N HIS A 53 -7.37 -2.17 -10.75
CA HIS A 53 -8.40 -1.46 -11.51
C HIS A 53 -9.27 -2.43 -12.33
N ARG A 54 -8.71 -3.49 -12.90
CA ARG A 54 -9.47 -4.54 -13.62
C ARG A 54 -10.38 -5.34 -12.69
N VAL A 55 -9.92 -5.67 -11.49
CA VAL A 55 -10.76 -6.32 -10.46
C VAL A 55 -11.91 -5.41 -10.06
N TYR A 56 -11.64 -4.12 -9.86
CA TYR A 56 -12.67 -3.12 -9.60
C TYR A 56 -13.72 -3.08 -10.71
N GLN A 57 -13.28 -3.04 -11.97
CA GLN A 57 -14.17 -3.07 -13.13
C GLN A 57 -15.07 -4.32 -13.15
N ALA A 58 -14.52 -5.49 -12.81
CA ALA A 58 -15.30 -6.73 -12.74
C ALA A 58 -16.33 -6.69 -11.60
N LEU A 59 -15.94 -6.21 -10.41
CA LEU A 59 -16.86 -6.01 -9.28
C LEU A 59 -17.99 -5.02 -9.63
N LYS A 60 -17.66 -3.89 -10.26
CA LYS A 60 -18.61 -2.87 -10.72
C LYS A 60 -19.61 -3.43 -11.73
N ARG A 61 -19.15 -4.20 -12.72
CA ARG A 61 -20.04 -4.88 -13.68
C ARG A 61 -20.96 -5.88 -13.00
N TRP A 62 -20.45 -6.65 -12.03
CA TRP A 62 -21.27 -7.59 -11.28
C TRP A 62 -22.31 -6.87 -10.42
N GLN A 63 -21.93 -5.79 -9.75
CA GLN A 63 -22.85 -4.94 -8.99
C GLN A 63 -23.98 -4.39 -9.88
N ALA A 64 -23.66 -3.92 -11.09
CA ALA A 64 -24.65 -3.41 -12.03
C ALA A 64 -25.62 -4.47 -12.58
N ALA A 65 -25.25 -5.75 -12.53
CA ALA A 65 -26.09 -6.86 -12.96
C ALA A 65 -26.99 -7.42 -11.83
N LEU A 66 -26.85 -6.92 -10.60
CA LEU A 66 -27.71 -7.31 -9.49
C LEU A 66 -29.13 -6.76 -9.66
N PRO A 67 -30.15 -7.42 -9.06
CA PRO A 67 -31.46 -6.83 -8.89
C PRO A 67 -31.41 -5.52 -8.07
N ASP A 68 -32.33 -4.60 -8.33
CA ASP A 68 -32.37 -3.25 -7.71
C ASP A 68 -32.41 -3.24 -6.18
N ASN A 69 -32.83 -4.34 -5.54
CA ASN A 69 -32.88 -4.48 -4.08
C ASN A 69 -31.63 -5.16 -3.48
N GLU A 70 -30.59 -5.40 -4.28
CA GLU A 70 -29.32 -5.97 -3.85
C GLU A 70 -28.15 -5.06 -4.24
N THR A 71 -27.08 -5.07 -3.44
CA THR A 71 -25.84 -4.39 -3.78
C THR A 71 -24.65 -5.01 -3.04
N ILE A 72 -23.45 -4.70 -3.52
CA ILE A 72 -22.18 -4.94 -2.83
C ILE A 72 -21.52 -3.61 -2.47
N GLY A 73 -20.86 -3.53 -1.32
CA GLY A 73 -19.92 -2.45 -1.04
C GLY A 73 -18.55 -2.80 -1.58
N ILE A 74 -17.89 -1.87 -2.26
CA ILE A 74 -16.53 -2.03 -2.81
C ILE A 74 -15.66 -0.92 -2.22
N MET A 75 -14.66 -1.29 -1.43
CA MET A 75 -13.75 -0.36 -0.78
C MET A 75 -12.30 -0.72 -1.12
N PRO A 76 -11.70 -0.11 -2.16
CA PRO A 76 -10.29 -0.31 -2.47
C PRO A 76 -9.41 0.43 -1.46
N LEU A 77 -8.26 -0.17 -1.11
CA LEU A 77 -7.22 0.43 -0.27
C LEU A 77 -7.76 0.97 1.06
N GLY A 78 -8.74 0.27 1.64
CA GLY A 78 -9.39 0.64 2.88
C GLY A 78 -8.54 0.29 4.09
N GLY A 79 -7.78 1.25 4.62
CA GLY A 79 -6.97 1.05 5.82
C GLY A 79 -7.80 0.54 7.01
N MET A 80 -7.50 -0.67 7.48
CA MET A 80 -8.17 -1.33 8.59
C MET A 80 -7.22 -1.50 9.78
N ARG A 81 -7.63 -0.94 10.93
CA ARG A 81 -6.94 -1.13 12.21
C ARG A 81 -7.41 -2.42 12.88
N VAL A 82 -6.47 -3.29 13.19
CA VAL A 82 -6.70 -4.47 14.05
C VAL A 82 -5.81 -4.38 15.30
N ARG A 83 -5.88 -5.37 16.19
CA ARG A 83 -5.04 -5.39 17.40
C ARG A 83 -3.55 -5.39 17.00
N GLY A 84 -2.84 -4.33 17.38
CA GLY A 84 -1.39 -4.19 17.15
C GLY A 84 -0.99 -3.81 15.73
N ASN A 85 -1.82 -4.05 14.70
CA ASN A 85 -1.46 -3.82 13.29
C ASN A 85 -2.47 -2.96 12.53
N THR A 86 -2.01 -2.29 11.49
CA THR A 86 -2.88 -1.61 10.51
C THR A 86 -2.58 -2.22 9.16
N PHE A 87 -3.61 -2.69 8.48
CA PHE A 87 -3.50 -3.34 7.18
C PHE A 87 -4.28 -2.53 6.16
N GLU A 88 -3.71 -2.38 4.98
CA GLU A 88 -4.41 -1.89 3.80
C GLU A 88 -4.58 -3.11 2.88
N PRO A 89 -5.77 -3.74 2.83
CA PRO A 89 -6.11 -4.70 1.80
C PRO A 89 -6.37 -4.01 0.47
N ASP A 90 -6.12 -4.71 -0.64
CA ASP A 90 -6.40 -4.16 -1.96
C ASP A 90 -7.89 -3.87 -2.13
N PHE A 91 -8.75 -4.80 -1.70
CA PHE A 91 -10.19 -4.59 -1.59
C PHE A 91 -10.78 -5.16 -0.32
N LEU A 92 -11.60 -4.36 0.36
CA LEU A 92 -12.63 -4.84 1.27
C LEU A 92 -13.99 -4.83 0.54
N VAL A 93 -14.66 -5.97 0.48
CA VAL A 93 -15.95 -6.15 -0.17
C VAL A 93 -16.99 -6.54 0.86
N THR A 94 -18.14 -5.86 0.87
CA THR A 94 -19.28 -6.22 1.71
C THR A 94 -20.46 -6.70 0.87
N TYR A 95 -21.13 -7.74 1.33
CA TYR A 95 -22.34 -8.24 0.68
C TYR A 95 -23.21 -9.00 1.69
N ARG A 96 -24.51 -8.72 1.70
CA ARG A 96 -25.51 -9.40 2.55
C ARG A 96 -25.10 -9.50 4.03
N GLY A 97 -24.59 -8.39 4.59
CA GLY A 97 -24.18 -8.29 5.99
C GLY A 97 -22.82 -8.92 6.32
N ARG A 98 -22.07 -9.38 5.32
CA ARG A 98 -20.76 -10.02 5.48
C ARG A 98 -19.67 -9.19 4.80
N ALA A 99 -18.43 -9.33 5.24
CA ALA A 99 -17.27 -8.65 4.67
C ALA A 99 -16.16 -9.65 4.34
N ALA A 100 -15.59 -9.60 3.14
CA ALA A 100 -14.44 -10.39 2.73
C ALA A 100 -13.38 -9.50 2.04
N VAL A 101 -12.15 -10.00 1.96
CA VAL A 101 -11.03 -9.27 1.36
C VAL A 101 -10.58 -9.96 0.08
N ILE A 102 -10.25 -9.16 -0.94
CA ILE A 102 -9.48 -9.59 -2.11
C ILE A 102 -8.10 -8.93 -2.02
N GLU A 103 -7.05 -9.72 -2.18
CA GLU A 103 -5.69 -9.23 -2.43
C GLU A 103 -5.32 -9.59 -3.88
N VAL A 104 -4.68 -8.67 -4.58
CA VAL A 104 -4.25 -8.80 -5.97
C VAL A 104 -2.73 -8.94 -5.97
N ASP A 105 -2.26 -10.20 -5.94
CA ASP A 105 -0.84 -10.53 -5.83
C ASP A 105 -0.17 -10.48 -7.22
N GLY A 106 0.87 -9.64 -7.35
CA GLY A 106 1.69 -9.51 -8.56
C GLY A 106 2.95 -10.39 -8.60
N SER A 107 3.58 -10.47 -9.78
CA SER A 107 4.73 -11.31 -10.21
C SER A 107 5.98 -11.41 -9.32
N HIS A 108 6.06 -10.69 -8.21
CA HIS A 108 7.28 -10.56 -7.42
C HIS A 108 7.14 -11.04 -5.96
N HIS A 109 6.02 -11.67 -5.57
CA HIS A 109 5.83 -12.14 -4.20
C HIS A 109 6.32 -13.57 -3.95
N LYS A 110 7.63 -13.82 -4.14
CA LYS A 110 8.27 -15.04 -3.62
C LYS A 110 8.76 -14.80 -2.20
N GLY A 111 8.08 -15.39 -1.20
CA GLY A 111 8.69 -15.66 0.11
C GLY A 111 8.01 -15.11 1.38
N ARG A 112 6.67 -15.00 1.46
CA ARG A 112 6.00 -14.51 2.69
C ARG A 112 4.75 -15.26 3.17
N ALA A 113 4.48 -16.48 2.68
CA ALA A 113 3.27 -17.23 3.03
C ALA A 113 2.94 -17.29 4.53
N ALA A 114 3.92 -17.48 5.42
CA ALA A 114 3.69 -17.49 6.87
C ALA A 114 3.27 -16.11 7.43
N ALA A 115 3.82 -15.02 6.89
CA ALA A 115 3.43 -13.66 7.23
C ALA A 115 2.03 -13.33 6.68
N ASP A 116 1.74 -13.77 5.46
CA ASP A 116 0.43 -13.62 4.82
C ASP A 116 -0.65 -14.35 5.61
N HIS A 117 -0.42 -15.61 6.00
CA HIS A 117 -1.34 -16.34 6.88
C HIS A 117 -1.53 -15.70 8.26
N SER A 118 -0.53 -15.01 8.78
CA SER A 118 -0.64 -14.30 10.06
C SER A 118 -1.49 -13.03 9.92
N ARG A 119 -1.32 -12.28 8.81
CA ARG A 119 -2.17 -11.15 8.43
C ARG A 119 -3.61 -11.59 8.22
N ASP A 120 -3.84 -12.58 7.36
CA ASP A 120 -5.17 -13.08 7.02
C ASP A 120 -5.94 -13.52 8.28
N ARG A 121 -5.26 -14.19 9.22
CA ARG A 121 -5.87 -14.61 10.50
C ARG A 121 -6.32 -13.44 11.36
N LEU A 122 -5.55 -12.36 11.41
CA LEU A 122 -5.93 -11.16 12.16
C LEU A 122 -7.14 -10.46 11.52
N LEU A 123 -7.22 -10.41 10.19
CA LEU A 123 -8.38 -9.91 9.46
C LEU A 123 -9.62 -10.77 9.79
N VAL A 124 -9.46 -12.09 9.79
CA VAL A 124 -10.55 -13.02 10.11
C VAL A 124 -11.04 -12.86 11.54
N HIS A 125 -10.12 -12.75 12.52
CA HIS A 125 -10.49 -12.46 13.90
C HIS A 125 -11.17 -11.09 14.06
N ALA A 126 -10.97 -10.15 13.13
CA ALA A 126 -11.63 -8.85 13.11
C ALA A 126 -13.01 -8.86 12.43
N GLY A 127 -13.48 -10.01 11.94
CA GLY A 127 -14.83 -10.17 11.36
C GLY A 127 -14.86 -10.28 9.83
N VAL A 128 -13.70 -10.26 9.16
CA VAL A 128 -13.61 -10.62 7.74
C VAL A 128 -13.88 -12.12 7.60
N VAL A 129 -14.83 -12.53 6.77
CA VAL A 129 -15.22 -13.95 6.70
C VAL A 129 -14.20 -14.83 5.98
N PHE A 130 -13.45 -14.26 5.04
CA PHE A 130 -12.27 -14.87 4.41
C PHE A 130 -11.47 -13.82 3.61
N VAL A 131 -10.23 -14.16 3.31
CA VAL A 131 -9.35 -13.46 2.38
C VAL A 131 -9.15 -14.37 1.17
N GLU A 132 -9.26 -13.83 -0.04
CA GLU A 132 -8.98 -14.55 -1.28
C GLU A 132 -7.92 -13.78 -2.07
N ARG A 133 -6.98 -14.50 -2.68
CA ARG A 133 -5.83 -13.92 -3.39
C ARG A 133 -5.98 -14.20 -4.88
N LEU A 134 -5.96 -13.15 -5.69
CA LEU A 134 -5.86 -13.25 -7.14
C LEU A 134 -4.40 -13.15 -7.52
N VAL A 135 -3.83 -14.25 -8.03
CA VAL A 135 -2.50 -14.24 -8.63
C VAL A 135 -2.65 -13.75 -10.06
N VAL A 136 -2.18 -12.54 -10.36
CA VAL A 136 -2.45 -11.89 -11.66
C VAL A 136 -1.83 -12.63 -12.84
N GLU A 137 -0.77 -13.41 -12.61
CA GLU A 137 -0.17 -14.29 -13.61
C GLU A 137 -1.13 -15.38 -14.09
N ASP A 138 -2.07 -15.79 -13.22
CA ASP A 138 -3.04 -16.84 -13.49
C ASP A 138 -4.39 -16.28 -14.00
N ALA A 139 -4.50 -14.95 -14.15
CA ALA A 139 -5.71 -14.25 -14.57
C ALA A 139 -5.40 -13.17 -15.62
N THR A 140 -4.75 -13.58 -16.71
CA THR A 140 -4.32 -12.68 -17.78
C THR A 140 -5.48 -12.19 -18.65
N GLU A 141 -6.58 -12.93 -18.68
CA GLU A 141 -7.75 -12.61 -19.51
C GLU A 141 -8.90 -12.00 -18.70
N PRO A 142 -9.67 -11.03 -19.25
CA PRO A 142 -10.79 -10.41 -18.55
C PRO A 142 -11.85 -11.41 -18.04
N ALA A 143 -12.02 -12.54 -18.73
CA ALA A 143 -12.96 -13.59 -18.35
C ALA A 143 -12.54 -14.34 -17.08
N GLU A 144 -11.24 -14.48 -16.82
CA GLU A 144 -10.70 -15.16 -15.64
C GLU A 144 -10.92 -14.29 -14.40
N ILE A 145 -10.67 -12.99 -14.50
CA ILE A 145 -10.98 -12.01 -13.44
C ILE A 145 -12.49 -12.00 -13.15
N ALA A 146 -13.33 -12.03 -14.18
CA ALA A 146 -14.78 -12.07 -14.02
C ALA A 146 -15.24 -13.36 -13.30
N LYS A 147 -14.64 -14.51 -13.65
CA LYS A 147 -14.90 -15.78 -12.97
C LYS A 147 -14.46 -15.73 -11.50
N PHE A 148 -13.26 -15.24 -11.22
CA PHE A 148 -12.77 -15.06 -9.85
C PHE A 148 -13.74 -14.21 -9.01
N VAL A 149 -14.16 -13.05 -9.52
CA VAL A 149 -15.12 -12.18 -8.84
C VAL A 149 -16.45 -12.89 -8.60
N SER A 150 -16.96 -13.63 -9.59
CA SER A 150 -18.19 -14.41 -9.44
C SER A 150 -18.06 -15.47 -8.33
N ASP A 151 -16.97 -16.24 -8.31
CA ASP A 151 -16.73 -17.29 -7.32
C ASP A 151 -16.56 -16.70 -5.91
N PHE A 152 -15.82 -15.59 -5.80
CA PHE A 152 -15.65 -14.82 -4.56
C PHE A 152 -16.99 -14.35 -4.00
N LEU A 153 -17.83 -13.72 -4.81
CA LEU A 153 -19.12 -13.19 -4.38
C LEU A 153 -20.13 -14.30 -4.07
N ALA A 154 -20.11 -15.40 -4.82
CA ALA A 154 -20.90 -16.59 -4.52
C ALA A 154 -20.53 -17.19 -3.16
N ARG A 155 -19.24 -17.15 -2.77
CA ARG A 155 -18.78 -17.55 -1.43
C ARG A 155 -19.20 -16.55 -0.36
N LEU A 156 -19.06 -15.25 -0.61
CA LEU A 156 -19.43 -14.19 0.34
C LEU A 156 -20.92 -14.16 0.64
N LYS A 157 -21.76 -14.62 -0.29
CA LYS A 157 -23.22 -14.72 -0.10
C LYS A 157 -23.67 -15.80 0.90
N ARG A 158 -22.85 -16.83 1.15
CA ARG A 158 -23.23 -18.01 1.98
C ARG A 158 -23.16 -17.72 3.46
#